data_AF-A0A368YTG1-F1
#
_entry.id   AF-A0A368YTG1-F1
#
_cell.length_a   1.000
_cell.length_b   1.000
_cell.length_c   1.000
_cell.angle_alpha   90.00
_cell.angle_beta   90.00
_cell.angle_gamma   90.00
#
_symmetry.space_group_name_H-M   'P 1'
#
loop_
_entity.id
_entity.type
_entity.pdbx_description
1 polymer ?
#
loop_
_entity_poly.entity_id
_entity_poly.type
_entity_poly.pdbx_seq_one_letter_code
_entity_poly.pdbx_strand_id
1 'polypeptide(L)'
;MNKNNYIKIKIKKKNFKQESSENILSEINKYFDENELFLKKNNDNDILIYLNSFDINKFESFFNEKPEYFQVIKQKINKNKSYGIDNGKKIYIDYNKERKVKNRKKKETARGKYYYAKDNNFKKQNNKLTEEKINQIVCADSLEYLKTIPDNSIDLIFTSPPYNFGLDYEATDDSIKWQQYLDQLFAIFDECIRVLKYGGRFAVNIQPLFSDYIPLHHIVGKYFIDKKMIWKTEILWEKNNYNCKYTAWGSWKSPSSPYFKYTWEFVEVYCKGDIKKTGKKENIDITADEFKEWVYSKWSIAPERNMKEYDHPAMFPEELARRILKLFSYQEDIILDPFGGVGTVAAVAKKENRKYISIDISEEYTKKARERVKKVPKQLKLNLE
;
A
#
# COMPACT_ATOMS: atom_id res chain seq x y z
N MET A 1 18.51 35.56 23.44
CA MET A 1 17.20 34.97 23.07
C MET A 1 17.20 34.56 21.61
N ASN A 2 17.26 33.25 21.34
CA ASN A 2 17.27 32.71 19.97
C ASN A 2 15.89 32.86 19.31
N LYS A 3 15.71 33.90 18.49
CA LYS A 3 14.45 34.25 17.78
C LYS A 3 14.01 33.25 16.67
N ASN A 4 14.49 32.01 16.64
CA ASN A 4 14.50 31.16 15.43
C ASN A 4 13.62 29.89 15.43
N ASN A 5 12.67 29.71 16.36
CA ASN A 5 11.88 28.45 16.46
C ASN A 5 10.34 28.60 16.50
N TYR A 6 9.75 29.77 16.22
CA TYR A 6 8.29 29.91 16.21
C TYR A 6 7.70 29.84 14.80
N ILE A 7 6.62 29.08 14.65
CA ILE A 7 5.71 29.18 13.51
C ILE A 7 4.79 30.39 13.73
N LYS A 8 4.65 31.21 12.69
CA LYS A 8 3.78 32.39 12.70
C LYS A 8 2.46 32.08 11.99
N ILE A 9 1.34 32.20 12.70
CA ILE A 9 0.00 32.04 12.14
C ILE A 9 -0.71 33.39 12.18
N LYS A 10 -1.17 33.87 11.02
CA LYS A 10 -1.88 35.16 10.90
C LYS A 10 -3.39 34.96 10.91
N ILE A 11 -4.10 35.71 11.77
CA ILE A 11 -5.56 35.79 11.80
C ILE A 11 -6.01 37.23 11.52
N LYS A 12 -6.86 37.41 10.50
CA LYS A 12 -7.31 38.73 10.04
C LYS A 12 -8.27 39.39 11.04
N LYS A 13 -8.17 40.72 11.23
CA LYS A 13 -9.01 41.55 12.12
C LYS A 13 -10.51 41.30 11.96
N LYS A 14 -10.98 41.05 10.73
CA LYS A 14 -12.40 40.80 10.41
C LYS A 14 -13.04 39.63 11.19
N ASN A 15 -12.23 38.81 11.85
CA ASN A 15 -12.68 37.68 12.65
C ASN A 15 -12.90 38.03 14.14
N PHE A 16 -12.63 39.28 14.59
CA PHE A 16 -12.73 39.70 15.99
C PHE A 16 -13.27 41.15 16.14
N LYS A 17 -14.03 41.42 17.22
CA LYS A 17 -14.30 42.79 17.68
C LYS A 17 -13.06 43.38 18.38
N GLN A 18 -12.89 44.70 18.36
CA GLN A 18 -11.66 45.37 18.83
C GLN A 18 -11.38 45.13 20.33
N GLU A 19 -12.39 45.25 21.20
CA GLU A 19 -12.29 44.94 22.64
C GLU A 19 -11.93 43.46 22.91
N SER A 20 -12.48 42.54 22.10
CA SER A 20 -12.16 41.11 22.22
C SER A 20 -10.71 40.80 21.85
N SER A 21 -10.10 41.58 20.95
CA SER A 21 -8.72 41.33 20.51
C SER A 21 -7.67 41.62 21.59
N GLU A 22 -7.89 42.61 22.47
CA GLU A 22 -6.95 42.95 23.54
C GLU A 22 -7.02 41.95 24.69
N ASN A 23 -8.25 41.55 25.04
CA ASN A 23 -8.45 40.55 26.08
C ASN A 23 -7.81 39.20 25.71
N ILE A 24 -7.98 38.75 24.46
CA ILE A 24 -7.34 37.53 23.93
C ILE A 24 -5.81 37.58 24.08
N LEU A 25 -5.19 38.70 23.70
CA LEU A 25 -3.74 38.85 23.75
C LEU A 25 -3.24 38.76 25.20
N SER A 26 -3.91 39.48 26.10
CA SER A 26 -3.56 39.51 27.52
C SER A 26 -3.68 38.14 28.16
N GLU A 27 -4.80 37.45 27.96
CA GLU A 27 -5.06 36.15 28.59
C GLU A 27 -4.12 35.05 28.09
N ILE A 28 -3.87 34.97 26.77
CA ILE A 28 -2.97 33.93 26.23
C ILE A 28 -1.53 34.20 26.65
N ASN A 29 -1.05 35.44 26.54
CA ASN A 29 0.33 35.78 26.89
C ASN A 29 0.60 35.69 28.40
N LYS A 30 -0.44 35.72 29.25
CA LYS A 30 -0.32 35.50 30.69
C LYS A 30 -0.34 34.02 31.06
N TYR A 31 -1.06 33.19 30.31
CA TYR A 31 -1.26 31.77 30.64
C TYR A 31 -0.18 30.84 30.07
N PHE A 32 0.34 31.16 28.89
CA PHE A 32 1.39 30.40 28.22
C PHE A 32 2.74 31.10 28.35
N ASP A 33 3.81 30.30 28.48
CA ASP A 33 5.17 30.85 28.45
C ASP A 33 5.47 31.43 27.06
N GLU A 34 6.19 32.54 26.98
CA GLU A 34 6.58 33.13 25.69
C GLU A 34 7.40 32.14 24.83
N ASN A 35 8.10 31.19 25.44
CA ASN A 35 8.80 30.10 24.74
C ASN A 35 7.86 29.04 24.16
N GLU A 36 6.60 28.99 24.61
CA GLU A 36 5.57 28.03 24.19
C GLU A 36 4.67 28.64 23.10
N LEU A 37 3.93 29.68 23.49
CA LEU A 37 2.88 30.32 22.69
C LEU A 37 2.68 31.77 23.14
N PHE A 38 2.77 32.71 22.20
CA PHE A 38 2.38 34.09 22.45
C PHE A 38 1.76 34.75 21.22
N LEU A 39 1.01 35.82 21.44
CA LEU A 39 0.31 36.59 20.42
C LEU A 39 0.84 38.02 20.36
N LYS A 40 0.87 38.59 19.14
CA LYS A 40 1.13 40.02 18.90
C LYS A 40 0.14 40.56 17.88
N LYS A 41 -0.14 41.86 17.94
CA LYS A 41 -0.83 42.57 16.86
C LYS A 41 0.18 43.06 15.83
N ASN A 42 -0.19 43.08 14.55
CA ASN A 42 0.54 43.81 13.52
C ASN A 42 -0.06 45.22 13.30
N ASN A 43 0.57 46.01 12.44
CA ASN A 43 0.12 47.37 12.11
C ASN A 43 -1.31 47.42 11.52
N ASP A 44 -1.80 46.31 10.96
CA ASP A 44 -3.15 46.19 10.40
C ASP A 44 -4.20 45.72 11.43
N ASN A 45 -3.85 45.65 12.73
CA ASN A 45 -4.66 45.07 13.80
C ASN A 45 -5.01 43.57 13.63
N ASP A 46 -4.26 42.84 12.81
CA ASP A 46 -4.34 41.39 12.71
C ASP A 46 -3.61 40.72 13.89
N ILE A 47 -4.10 39.56 14.32
CA ILE A 47 -3.47 38.77 15.39
C ILE A 47 -2.44 37.82 14.75
N LEU A 48 -1.20 37.92 15.21
CA LEU A 48 -0.09 37.02 14.90
C LEU A 48 0.14 36.08 16.08
N ILE A 49 -0.08 34.79 15.87
CA ILE A 49 0.23 33.74 16.83
C ILE A 49 1.64 33.24 16.55
N TYR A 50 2.49 33.25 17.56
CA TYR A 50 3.83 32.69 17.56
C TYR A 50 3.81 31.42 18.38
N LEU A 51 4.01 30.28 17.70
CA LEU A 51 3.80 28.96 18.27
C LEU A 51 5.07 28.13 18.14
N ASN A 52 5.56 27.57 19.25
CA ASN A 52 6.77 26.74 19.28
C ASN A 52 6.45 25.36 19.87
N SER A 53 5.90 25.31 21.08
CA SER A 53 5.47 24.05 21.70
C SER A 53 4.42 24.29 22.76
N PHE A 54 3.55 23.33 23.05
CA PHE A 54 2.66 23.40 24.20
C PHE A 54 2.28 22.01 24.73
N ASP A 55 1.97 21.95 26.02
CA ASP A 55 1.36 20.77 26.65
C ASP A 55 -0.11 20.62 26.21
N ILE A 56 -0.49 19.42 25.77
CA ILE A 56 -1.83 19.16 25.21
C ILE A 56 -2.92 19.37 26.26
N ASN A 57 -2.72 18.91 27.49
CA ASN A 57 -3.72 18.97 28.55
C ASN A 57 -3.91 20.42 29.01
N LYS A 58 -2.79 21.15 29.18
CA LYS A 58 -2.81 22.59 29.50
C LYS A 58 -3.52 23.39 28.41
N PHE A 59 -3.28 23.06 27.13
CA PHE A 59 -3.91 23.72 26.00
C PHE A 59 -5.42 23.46 25.95
N GLU A 60 -5.84 22.19 26.03
CA GLU A 60 -7.26 21.85 26.01
C GLU A 60 -8.01 22.45 27.21
N SER A 61 -7.44 22.38 28.42
CA SER A 61 -8.01 23.00 29.62
C SER A 61 -8.20 24.51 29.46
N PHE A 62 -7.19 25.23 28.96
CA PHE A 62 -7.30 26.67 28.74
C PHE A 62 -8.44 27.03 27.80
N PHE A 63 -8.59 26.32 26.67
CA PHE A 63 -9.58 26.69 25.66
C PHE A 63 -11.00 26.17 25.96
N ASN A 64 -11.18 25.11 26.75
CA ASN A 64 -12.49 24.53 27.01
C ASN A 64 -13.42 25.46 27.81
N GLU A 65 -12.86 26.30 28.68
CA GLU A 65 -13.62 27.23 29.54
C GLU A 65 -13.77 28.64 28.92
N LYS A 66 -13.33 28.83 27.66
CA LYS A 66 -13.25 30.15 27.04
C LYS A 66 -14.38 30.44 26.04
N PRO A 67 -14.80 31.71 25.94
CA PRO A 67 -15.82 32.14 24.98
C PRO A 67 -15.49 31.79 23.53
N GLU A 68 -16.51 31.79 22.67
CA GLU A 68 -16.45 31.38 21.26
C GLU A 68 -15.30 32.04 20.46
N TYR A 69 -14.98 33.29 20.76
CA TYR A 69 -13.90 34.00 20.06
C TYR A 69 -12.51 33.40 20.34
N PHE A 70 -12.27 32.73 21.47
CA PHE A 70 -11.03 31.96 21.67
C PHE A 70 -11.00 30.67 20.84
N GLN A 71 -12.16 30.11 20.49
CA GLN A 71 -12.24 28.87 19.70
C GLN A 71 -11.70 29.06 18.27
N VAL A 72 -11.82 30.27 17.71
CA VAL A 72 -11.22 30.62 16.41
C VAL A 72 -9.70 30.41 16.42
N ILE A 73 -9.05 30.72 17.55
CA ILE A 73 -7.60 30.54 17.74
C ILE A 73 -7.28 29.05 17.91
N LYS A 74 -8.05 28.35 18.75
CA LYS A 74 -7.92 26.89 18.94
C LYS A 74 -8.00 26.15 17.60
N GLN A 75 -9.00 26.45 16.78
CA GLN A 75 -9.18 25.86 15.46
C GLN A 75 -8.02 26.18 14.51
N LYS A 76 -7.51 27.41 14.52
CA LYS A 76 -6.37 27.81 13.67
C LYS A 76 -5.07 27.14 14.06
N ILE A 77 -4.82 26.98 15.35
CA ILE A 77 -3.67 26.24 15.88
C ILE A 77 -3.80 24.76 15.51
N ASN A 78 -4.94 24.12 15.79
CA ASN A 78 -5.16 22.69 15.52
C ASN A 78 -5.19 22.33 14.02
N LYS A 79 -5.58 23.27 13.13
CA LYS A 79 -5.56 23.05 11.67
C LYS A 79 -4.14 22.97 11.10
N ASN A 80 -3.12 23.44 11.83
CA ASN A 80 -1.73 23.42 11.37
C ASN A 80 -1.10 22.05 11.65
N LYS A 81 -0.85 21.25 10.60
CA LYS A 81 -0.43 19.83 10.69
C LYS A 81 1.06 19.61 11.00
N SER A 82 1.78 20.64 11.43
CA SER A 82 3.24 20.64 11.59
C SER A 82 3.68 20.42 13.04
N TYR A 83 3.36 19.25 13.62
CA TYR A 83 3.75 18.93 14.99
C TYR A 83 4.34 17.52 15.14
N GLY A 84 5.35 17.40 16.01
CA GLY A 84 5.75 16.14 16.64
C GLY A 84 5.13 16.02 18.03
N ILE A 85 5.04 14.80 18.57
CA ILE A 85 4.62 14.53 19.94
C ILE A 85 5.84 14.03 20.71
N ASP A 86 6.19 14.70 21.79
CA ASP A 86 7.27 14.30 22.70
C ASP A 86 6.80 14.49 24.15
N ASN A 87 6.73 13.41 24.92
CA ASN A 87 6.31 13.38 26.32
C ASN A 87 5.05 14.23 26.66
N GLY A 88 3.99 14.11 25.86
CA GLY A 88 2.72 14.84 26.07
C GLY A 88 2.70 16.30 25.58
N LYS A 89 3.83 16.81 25.08
CA LYS A 89 3.93 18.13 24.44
C LYS A 89 3.84 18.01 22.92
N LYS A 90 3.04 18.89 22.30
CA LYS A 90 3.10 19.13 20.86
C LYS A 90 4.23 20.10 20.57
N ILE A 91 5.21 19.66 19.79
CA ILE A 91 6.34 20.51 19.34
C ILE A 91 6.11 20.86 17.89
N TYR A 92 6.01 22.15 17.58
CA TYR A 92 5.89 22.64 16.22
C TYR A 92 7.26 22.62 15.55
N ILE A 93 7.53 21.52 14.86
CA ILE A 93 8.69 21.38 14.02
C ILE A 93 8.35 22.06 12.70
N ASP A 94 9.08 23.11 12.33
CA ASP A 94 9.04 23.63 10.95
C ASP A 94 9.51 22.50 10.03
N TYR A 95 8.59 21.89 9.27
CA TYR A 95 8.89 20.84 8.29
C TYR A 95 10.05 21.20 7.35
N ASN A 96 10.42 22.49 7.22
CA ASN A 96 11.58 22.90 6.43
C ASN A 96 12.95 22.69 7.10
N LYS A 97 13.00 22.39 8.40
CA LYS A 97 14.22 22.06 9.16
C LYS A 97 14.43 20.57 9.39
N GLU A 98 13.55 19.69 8.89
CA GLU A 98 14.00 18.32 8.58
C GLU A 98 15.23 18.45 7.68
N ARG A 99 16.29 17.67 7.98
CA ARG A 99 17.58 17.67 7.30
C ARG A 99 17.39 17.52 5.77
N LYS A 100 17.10 18.61 5.06
CA LYS A 100 17.06 18.61 3.59
C LYS A 100 18.44 18.19 3.16
N VAL A 101 18.53 17.00 2.56
CA VAL A 101 19.79 16.40 2.17
C VAL A 101 20.54 17.41 1.31
N LYS A 102 21.65 17.97 1.84
CA LYS A 102 22.51 18.87 1.07
C LYS A 102 22.90 18.17 -0.22
N ASN A 103 22.77 18.89 -1.33
CA ASN A 103 23.05 18.38 -2.69
C ASN A 103 22.18 17.18 -3.12
N ARG A 104 20.91 17.09 -2.67
CA ARG A 104 19.97 16.01 -3.04
C ARG A 104 20.00 15.64 -4.52
N LYS A 105 19.81 16.62 -5.43
CA LYS A 105 19.83 16.37 -6.89
C LYS A 105 21.15 15.75 -7.37
N LYS A 106 22.31 16.28 -6.94
CA LYS A 106 23.62 15.72 -7.31
C LYS A 106 23.78 14.28 -6.79
N LYS A 107 23.33 14.01 -5.56
CA LYS A 107 23.34 12.66 -4.96
C LYS A 107 22.39 11.70 -5.69
N GLU A 108 21.21 12.16 -6.09
CA GLU A 108 20.26 11.40 -6.90
C GLU A 108 20.86 11.06 -8.27
N THR A 109 21.49 12.00 -8.96
CA THR A 109 22.18 11.75 -10.23
C THR A 109 23.34 10.76 -10.07
N ALA A 110 24.16 10.89 -9.01
CA ALA A 110 25.26 9.97 -8.74
C ALA A 110 24.78 8.54 -8.46
N ARG A 111 23.74 8.38 -7.63
CA ARG A 111 23.12 7.08 -7.32
C ARG A 111 22.39 6.48 -8.51
N GLY A 112 21.79 7.33 -9.35
CA GLY A 112 21.08 6.91 -10.57
C GLY A 112 21.95 6.16 -11.57
N LYS A 113 23.29 6.31 -11.50
CA LYS A 113 24.22 5.50 -12.31
C LYS A 113 24.20 4.01 -11.95
N TYR A 114 23.93 3.69 -10.68
CA TYR A 114 23.88 2.32 -10.16
C TYR A 114 22.43 1.80 -10.07
N TYR A 115 21.47 2.54 -10.63
CA TYR A 115 20.08 2.15 -10.58
C TYR A 115 19.84 1.03 -11.59
N TYR A 116 19.66 -0.20 -11.08
CA TYR A 116 19.62 -1.42 -11.88
C TYR A 116 18.57 -1.41 -13.00
N ALA A 117 17.49 -0.62 -12.87
CA ALA A 117 16.38 -0.56 -13.82
C ALA A 117 16.51 0.54 -14.90
N LYS A 118 17.62 1.30 -14.96
CA LYS A 118 17.77 2.45 -15.85
C LYS A 118 17.69 2.12 -17.35
N ASP A 119 18.27 1.00 -17.77
CA ASP A 119 18.39 0.60 -19.18
C ASP A 119 17.35 -0.47 -19.55
N ASN A 120 16.10 -0.27 -19.11
CA ASN A 120 14.99 -1.13 -19.48
C ASN A 120 14.47 -0.82 -20.90
N ASN A 121 13.92 -1.84 -21.58
CA ASN A 121 13.36 -1.72 -22.92
C ASN A 121 11.83 -1.57 -22.94
N PHE A 122 11.22 -1.07 -21.85
CA PHE A 122 9.76 -1.00 -21.75
C PHE A 122 9.19 0.13 -22.62
N LYS A 123 8.26 -0.21 -23.52
CA LYS A 123 7.48 0.76 -24.29
C LYS A 123 6.65 1.63 -23.34
N LYS A 124 6.67 2.95 -23.53
CA LYS A 124 5.89 3.92 -22.72
C LYS A 124 4.42 4.04 -23.15
N GLN A 125 4.11 3.63 -24.38
CA GLN A 125 2.75 3.70 -24.92
C GLN A 125 1.87 2.64 -24.27
N ASN A 126 0.82 3.08 -23.59
CA ASN A 126 -0.19 2.19 -23.02
C ASN A 126 -1.34 1.99 -24.01
N ASN A 127 -1.80 0.74 -24.13
CA ASN A 127 -2.88 0.35 -25.03
C ASN A 127 -4.19 0.18 -24.27
N LYS A 128 -5.30 0.29 -24.99
CA LYS A 128 -6.62 -0.06 -24.45
C LYS A 128 -6.87 -1.55 -24.61
N LEU A 129 -7.52 -2.15 -23.64
CA LEU A 129 -8.07 -3.50 -23.74
C LEU A 129 -9.45 -3.45 -24.40
N THR A 130 -9.82 -4.47 -25.17
CA THR A 130 -11.16 -4.61 -25.74
C THR A 130 -12.21 -4.84 -24.65
N GLU A 131 -13.41 -4.29 -24.83
CA GLU A 131 -14.47 -4.36 -23.81
C GLU A 131 -14.91 -5.81 -23.53
N GLU A 132 -14.85 -6.69 -24.53
CA GLU A 132 -15.16 -8.12 -24.39
C GLU A 132 -14.23 -8.85 -23.41
N LYS A 133 -12.99 -8.38 -23.23
CA LYS A 133 -12.02 -8.98 -22.31
C LYS A 133 -12.13 -8.42 -20.88
N ILE A 134 -12.91 -7.36 -20.66
CA ILE A 134 -13.06 -6.71 -19.36
C ILE A 134 -14.10 -7.45 -18.51
N ASN A 135 -13.83 -7.57 -17.20
CA ASN A 135 -14.69 -8.23 -16.21
C ASN A 135 -14.94 -9.72 -16.55
N GLN A 136 -13.87 -10.40 -16.99
CA GLN A 136 -13.94 -11.78 -17.42
C GLN A 136 -13.32 -12.74 -16.41
N ILE A 137 -13.93 -13.93 -16.31
CA ILE A 137 -13.37 -15.09 -15.63
C ILE A 137 -13.21 -16.18 -16.69
N VAL A 138 -11.96 -16.51 -16.98
CA VAL A 138 -11.55 -17.29 -18.14
C VAL A 138 -11.02 -18.64 -17.66
N CYS A 139 -11.59 -19.72 -18.17
CA CYS A 139 -11.05 -21.06 -18.01
C CYS A 139 -10.07 -21.32 -19.13
N ALA A 140 -8.77 -21.20 -18.86
CA ALA A 140 -7.72 -21.35 -19.86
C ALA A 140 -6.35 -21.57 -19.18
N ASP A 141 -5.41 -22.08 -19.96
CA ASP A 141 -4.01 -21.94 -19.61
C ASP A 141 -3.61 -20.45 -19.62
N SER A 142 -2.99 -20.01 -18.53
CA SER A 142 -2.66 -18.60 -18.33
C SER A 142 -1.62 -18.11 -19.33
N LEU A 143 -0.61 -18.91 -19.65
CA LEU A 143 0.42 -18.53 -20.61
C LEU A 143 -0.19 -18.32 -22.00
N GLU A 144 -1.03 -19.24 -22.45
CA GLU A 144 -1.68 -19.12 -23.76
C GLU A 144 -2.70 -17.97 -23.82
N TYR A 145 -3.51 -17.79 -22.78
CA TYR A 145 -4.50 -16.71 -22.79
C TYR A 145 -3.83 -15.33 -22.72
N LEU A 146 -2.75 -15.17 -21.95
CA LEU A 146 -2.04 -13.89 -21.84
C LEU A 146 -1.49 -13.41 -23.18
N LYS A 147 -1.03 -14.32 -24.07
CA LYS A 147 -0.59 -13.98 -25.44
C LYS A 147 -1.67 -13.28 -26.26
N THR A 148 -2.95 -13.50 -25.94
CA THR A 148 -4.09 -12.85 -26.60
C THR A 148 -4.38 -11.43 -26.09
N ILE A 149 -3.73 -11.01 -24.99
CA ILE A 149 -3.88 -9.69 -24.38
C ILE A 149 -2.84 -8.73 -24.99
N PRO A 150 -3.24 -7.52 -25.42
CA PRO A 150 -2.30 -6.53 -25.95
C PRO A 150 -1.20 -6.13 -24.95
N ASP A 151 -0.03 -5.72 -25.47
CA ASP A 151 1.02 -5.11 -24.67
C ASP A 151 0.46 -3.92 -23.86
N ASN A 152 0.97 -3.68 -22.65
CA ASN A 152 0.68 -2.46 -21.89
C ASN A 152 -0.82 -2.11 -21.77
N SER A 153 -1.69 -3.07 -21.50
CA SER A 153 -3.15 -2.86 -21.35
C SER A 153 -3.69 -3.08 -19.93
N ILE A 154 -2.89 -3.65 -19.03
CA ILE A 154 -3.29 -3.98 -17.63
C ILE A 154 -2.71 -2.98 -16.63
N ASP A 155 -3.48 -2.59 -15.62
CA ASP A 155 -3.10 -1.53 -14.68
C ASP A 155 -2.39 -2.02 -13.42
N LEU A 156 -2.85 -3.16 -12.90
CA LEU A 156 -2.31 -3.85 -11.74
C LEU A 156 -2.46 -5.36 -11.94
N ILE A 157 -1.40 -6.12 -11.67
CA ILE A 157 -1.44 -7.57 -11.57
C ILE A 157 -1.35 -7.90 -10.08
N PHE A 158 -2.28 -8.68 -9.56
CA PHE A 158 -2.19 -9.21 -8.21
C PHE A 158 -2.52 -10.69 -8.22
N THR A 159 -1.60 -11.52 -7.73
CA THR A 159 -1.72 -12.97 -7.84
C THR A 159 -0.96 -13.71 -6.75
N SER A 160 -1.25 -15.00 -6.60
CA SER A 160 -0.57 -15.93 -5.72
C SER A 160 -0.33 -17.23 -6.49
N PRO A 161 0.87 -17.46 -7.05
CA PRO A 161 1.15 -18.66 -7.83
C PRO A 161 0.94 -19.96 -7.05
N PRO A 162 0.52 -21.05 -7.71
CA PRO A 162 0.37 -22.35 -7.08
C PRO A 162 1.73 -23.00 -6.83
N TYR A 163 2.09 -23.21 -5.56
CA TYR A 163 3.37 -23.83 -5.17
C TYR A 163 3.42 -25.36 -5.35
N ASN A 164 2.36 -25.98 -5.88
CA ASN A 164 2.28 -27.44 -6.11
C ASN A 164 2.04 -27.79 -7.59
N PHE A 165 2.31 -26.86 -8.51
CA PHE A 165 2.06 -27.04 -9.93
C PHE A 165 2.90 -28.22 -10.47
N GLY A 166 2.23 -29.22 -11.06
CA GLY A 166 2.89 -30.37 -11.71
C GLY A 166 3.29 -31.53 -10.78
N LEU A 167 2.85 -31.55 -9.52
CA LEU A 167 3.06 -32.69 -8.62
C LEU A 167 1.95 -33.73 -8.79
N ASP A 168 1.94 -34.45 -9.92
CA ASP A 168 1.48 -35.83 -9.88
C ASP A 168 2.50 -36.60 -9.03
N TYR A 169 2.01 -37.22 -7.94
CA TYR A 169 2.81 -38.00 -6.98
C TYR A 169 3.28 -39.34 -7.58
N GLU A 170 3.76 -39.32 -8.82
CA GLU A 170 4.49 -40.43 -9.41
C GLU A 170 5.99 -40.17 -9.29
N ALA A 171 6.64 -41.10 -8.60
CA ALA A 171 8.01 -41.03 -8.12
C ALA A 171 9.02 -40.89 -9.26
N THR A 172 9.55 -39.68 -9.46
CA THR A 172 10.78 -39.41 -10.24
C THR A 172 11.34 -38.04 -9.84
N ASP A 173 12.63 -38.03 -9.45
CA ASP A 173 13.53 -36.90 -9.14
C ASP A 173 12.91 -35.50 -8.88
N ASP A 174 12.76 -35.16 -7.59
CA ASP A 174 12.23 -33.87 -7.12
C ASP A 174 13.07 -32.66 -7.57
N SER A 175 14.35 -32.86 -7.92
CA SER A 175 15.25 -31.77 -8.35
C SER A 175 14.90 -31.22 -9.75
N ILE A 176 14.29 -32.03 -10.61
CA ILE A 176 13.90 -31.61 -11.97
C ILE A 176 12.56 -30.87 -11.93
N LYS A 177 11.68 -31.21 -10.98
CA LYS A 177 10.31 -30.70 -10.90
C LYS A 177 10.22 -29.21 -10.48
N TRP A 178 11.06 -28.76 -9.53
CA TRP A 178 11.01 -27.35 -9.08
C TRP A 178 11.53 -26.37 -10.14
N GLN A 179 12.54 -26.76 -10.92
CA GLN A 179 13.06 -25.93 -12.01
C GLN A 179 12.03 -25.77 -13.12
N GLN A 180 11.37 -26.87 -13.51
CA GLN A 180 10.26 -26.83 -14.48
C GLN A 180 9.12 -25.92 -14.01
N TYR A 181 8.75 -26.01 -12.73
CA TYR A 181 7.76 -25.11 -12.13
C TYR A 181 8.18 -23.64 -12.26
N LEU A 182 9.41 -23.30 -11.89
CA LEU A 182 9.91 -21.93 -11.99
C LEU A 182 9.97 -21.45 -13.44
N ASP A 183 10.39 -22.29 -14.37
CA ASP A 183 10.46 -21.95 -15.79
C ASP A 183 9.07 -21.61 -16.34
N GLN A 184 8.05 -22.41 -15.99
CA GLN A 184 6.65 -22.13 -16.35
C GLN A 184 6.12 -20.87 -15.67
N LEU A 185 6.38 -20.69 -14.38
CA LEU A 185 5.99 -19.51 -13.63
C LEU A 185 6.59 -18.23 -14.25
N PHE A 186 7.87 -18.29 -14.62
CA PHE A 186 8.57 -17.16 -15.21
C PHE A 186 8.14 -16.87 -16.64
N ALA A 187 7.79 -17.90 -17.43
CA ALA A 187 7.16 -17.69 -18.73
C ALA A 187 5.82 -16.92 -18.60
N ILE A 188 5.01 -17.26 -17.60
CA ILE A 188 3.76 -16.54 -17.29
C ILE A 188 4.08 -15.12 -16.80
N PHE A 189 5.09 -14.94 -15.96
CA PHE A 189 5.49 -13.62 -15.49
C PHE A 189 6.04 -12.73 -16.61
N ASP A 190 6.71 -13.30 -17.62
CA ASP A 190 7.14 -12.56 -18.80
C ASP A 190 5.96 -11.98 -19.57
N GLU A 191 4.92 -12.79 -19.80
CA GLU A 191 3.70 -12.32 -20.45
C GLU A 191 2.93 -11.32 -19.58
N CYS A 192 2.88 -11.54 -18.26
CA CYS A 192 2.33 -10.57 -17.32
C CYS A 192 3.08 -9.23 -17.37
N ILE A 193 4.42 -9.24 -17.40
CA ILE A 193 5.22 -8.03 -17.57
C ILE A 193 4.91 -7.38 -18.91
N ARG A 194 4.76 -8.14 -20.01
CA ARG A 194 4.41 -7.62 -21.34
C ARG A 194 3.09 -6.86 -21.34
N VAL A 195 2.02 -7.45 -20.79
CA VAL A 195 0.67 -6.86 -20.77
C VAL A 195 0.52 -5.74 -19.73
N LEU A 196 1.38 -5.67 -18.71
CA LEU A 196 1.35 -4.61 -17.72
C LEU A 196 1.70 -3.25 -18.35
N LYS A 197 0.91 -2.21 -18.06
CA LYS A 197 1.14 -0.84 -18.51
C LYS A 197 2.48 -0.29 -18.02
N TYR A 198 3.05 0.64 -18.77
CA TYR A 198 4.09 1.52 -18.27
C TYR A 198 3.55 2.35 -17.10
N GLY A 199 4.22 2.29 -15.95
CA GLY A 199 3.73 2.83 -14.68
C GLY A 199 2.73 1.92 -13.95
N GLY A 200 2.43 0.73 -14.48
CA GLY A 200 1.62 -0.30 -13.84
C GLY A 200 2.34 -1.01 -12.68
N ARG A 201 1.59 -1.75 -11.88
CA ARG A 201 2.09 -2.47 -10.70
C ARG A 201 1.94 -3.97 -10.85
N PHE A 202 2.94 -4.72 -10.40
CA PHE A 202 2.86 -6.17 -10.26
C PHE A 202 3.02 -6.48 -8.78
N ALA A 203 1.98 -7.01 -8.15
CA ALA A 203 1.98 -7.51 -6.79
C ALA A 203 1.88 -9.05 -6.84
N VAL A 204 2.76 -9.73 -6.14
CA VAL A 204 2.79 -11.20 -6.10
C VAL A 204 2.92 -11.66 -4.66
N ASN A 205 1.99 -12.49 -4.22
CA ASN A 205 2.05 -13.17 -2.93
C ASN A 205 2.95 -14.40 -3.07
N ILE A 206 4.01 -14.48 -2.25
CA ILE A 206 5.09 -15.47 -2.32
C ILE A 206 5.39 -16.04 -0.93
N GLN A 207 5.43 -17.36 -0.80
CA GLN A 207 5.93 -18.03 0.40
C GLN A 207 7.45 -17.85 0.53
N PRO A 208 8.00 -17.70 1.75
CA PRO A 208 9.44 -17.57 1.94
C PRO A 208 10.23 -18.74 1.34
N LEU A 209 9.70 -19.97 1.50
CA LEU A 209 10.36 -21.20 1.07
C LEU A 209 9.44 -22.04 0.17
N PHE A 210 10.06 -22.77 -0.77
CA PHE A 210 9.49 -23.90 -1.47
C PHE A 210 10.16 -25.19 -0.96
N SER A 211 9.36 -26.23 -0.71
CA SER A 211 9.84 -27.54 -0.19
C SER A 211 10.84 -27.38 0.97
N ASP A 212 10.56 -26.47 1.91
CA ASP A 212 11.32 -26.24 3.14
C ASP A 212 12.79 -25.75 3.03
N TYR A 213 13.38 -25.64 1.84
CA TYR A 213 14.80 -25.25 1.68
C TYR A 213 15.09 -24.30 0.52
N ILE A 214 14.20 -24.18 -0.46
CA ILE A 214 14.44 -23.32 -1.63
C ILE A 214 13.92 -21.91 -1.31
N PRO A 215 14.77 -20.87 -1.32
CA PRO A 215 14.39 -19.51 -0.94
C PRO A 215 13.57 -18.82 -2.03
N LEU A 216 12.32 -19.24 -2.20
CA LEU A 216 11.48 -18.90 -3.33
C LEU A 216 11.28 -17.39 -3.50
N HIS A 217 11.01 -16.66 -2.41
CA HIS A 217 10.82 -15.22 -2.48
C HIS A 217 12.08 -14.49 -3.01
N HIS A 218 13.28 -14.92 -2.61
CA HIS A 218 14.53 -14.37 -3.13
C HIS A 218 14.73 -14.68 -4.63
N ILE A 219 14.37 -15.89 -5.07
CA ILE A 219 14.49 -16.30 -6.48
C ILE A 219 13.55 -15.46 -7.36
N VAL A 220 12.29 -15.29 -6.95
CA VAL A 220 11.33 -14.47 -7.68
C VAL A 220 11.71 -12.99 -7.64
N GLY A 221 12.18 -12.48 -6.50
CA GLY A 221 12.64 -11.10 -6.41
C GLY A 221 13.84 -10.81 -7.32
N LYS A 222 14.79 -11.75 -7.39
CA LYS A 222 15.90 -11.69 -8.35
C LYS A 222 15.40 -11.67 -9.80
N TYR A 223 14.43 -12.52 -10.14
CA TYR A 223 13.84 -12.57 -11.48
C TYR A 223 13.29 -11.20 -11.91
N PHE A 224 12.51 -10.54 -11.07
CA PHE A 224 11.98 -9.21 -11.39
C PHE A 224 13.07 -8.13 -11.52
N ILE A 225 14.10 -8.17 -10.66
CA ILE A 225 15.26 -7.27 -10.74
C ILE A 225 16.01 -7.45 -12.07
N ASP A 226 16.23 -8.70 -12.48
CA ASP A 226 16.91 -9.04 -13.73
C ASP A 226 16.08 -8.59 -14.95
N LYS A 227 14.75 -8.69 -14.88
CA LYS A 227 13.81 -8.13 -15.86
C LYS A 227 13.67 -6.60 -15.80
N LYS A 228 14.49 -5.91 -14.98
CA LYS A 228 14.51 -4.45 -14.84
C LYS A 228 13.20 -3.85 -14.33
N MET A 229 12.36 -4.65 -13.69
CA MET A 229 11.19 -4.18 -12.96
C MET A 229 11.65 -3.48 -11.68
N ILE A 230 11.04 -2.35 -11.37
CA ILE A 230 11.45 -1.54 -10.22
C ILE A 230 10.82 -2.10 -8.96
N TRP A 231 11.62 -2.73 -8.10
CA TRP A 231 11.22 -3.10 -6.75
C TRP A 231 10.70 -1.89 -5.99
N LYS A 232 9.44 -1.96 -5.54
CA LYS A 232 8.72 -0.86 -4.88
C LYS A 232 8.67 -1.05 -3.38
N THR A 233 8.26 -2.23 -2.94
CA THR A 233 8.16 -2.62 -1.54
C THR A 233 7.99 -4.12 -1.44
N GLU A 234 8.32 -4.64 -0.28
CA GLU A 234 7.95 -5.97 0.19
C GLU A 234 7.03 -5.78 1.40
N ILE A 235 5.94 -6.54 1.45
CA ILE A 235 4.96 -6.50 2.54
C ILE A 235 4.97 -7.86 3.23
N LEU A 236 5.21 -7.87 4.54
CA LEU A 236 5.11 -9.06 5.37
C LEU A 236 3.64 -9.25 5.79
N TRP A 237 3.01 -10.29 5.25
CA TRP A 237 1.67 -10.71 5.64
C TRP A 237 1.76 -11.78 6.74
N GLU A 238 1.54 -11.36 7.99
CA GLU A 238 1.47 -12.22 9.16
C GLU A 238 0.10 -12.90 9.24
N LYS A 239 0.10 -14.23 9.17
CA LYS A 239 -1.10 -15.07 9.16
C LYS A 239 -1.60 -15.40 10.58
N ASN A 240 -0.82 -15.12 11.62
CA ASN A 240 -1.13 -15.45 13.02
C ASN A 240 -1.46 -16.95 13.24
N ASN A 241 -0.95 -17.83 12.38
CA ASN A 241 -1.17 -19.27 12.50
C ASN A 241 -0.06 -19.90 13.36
N TYR A 242 -0.20 -19.78 14.67
CA TYR A 242 0.75 -20.32 15.65
C TYR A 242 0.48 -21.80 15.99
N ASN A 243 -0.44 -22.49 15.29
CA ASN A 243 -0.88 -23.85 15.63
C ASN A 243 0.18 -24.95 15.38
N CYS A 244 1.39 -24.60 14.95
CA CYS A 244 2.48 -25.55 14.79
C CYS A 244 3.12 -25.91 16.15
N LYS A 245 2.51 -26.87 16.87
CA LYS A 245 3.15 -27.58 17.99
C LYS A 245 4.39 -28.33 17.49
N TYR A 246 5.59 -27.79 17.70
CA TYR A 246 6.90 -28.47 17.78
C TYR A 246 7.20 -29.70 16.89
N THR A 247 6.68 -29.80 15.65
CA THR A 247 6.93 -30.96 14.77
C THR A 247 8.16 -30.79 13.87
N ALA A 248 9.33 -30.54 14.45
CA ALA A 248 10.60 -30.71 13.74
C ALA A 248 11.56 -31.47 14.67
N TRP A 249 11.43 -32.79 14.67
CA TRP A 249 12.20 -33.68 15.55
C TRP A 249 13.64 -33.95 15.05
N GLY A 250 13.98 -33.58 13.82
CA GLY A 250 15.28 -33.91 13.20
C GLY A 250 16.49 -33.22 13.84
N SER A 251 16.30 -32.02 14.40
CA SER A 251 17.35 -31.24 15.08
C SER A 251 16.88 -30.77 16.47
N TRP A 252 15.94 -31.50 17.08
CA TRP A 252 15.34 -31.09 18.35
C TRP A 252 16.42 -30.85 19.41
N LYS A 253 16.50 -29.61 19.92
CA LYS A 253 17.55 -29.15 20.85
C LYS A 253 18.99 -29.35 20.34
N SER A 254 19.19 -29.37 19.02
CA SER A 254 20.51 -29.45 18.40
C SER A 254 20.79 -28.17 17.59
N PRO A 255 21.97 -27.55 17.74
CA PRO A 255 22.38 -26.42 16.91
C PRO A 255 22.81 -26.87 15.49
N SER A 256 22.75 -28.17 15.18
CA SER A 256 23.19 -28.73 13.90
C SER A 256 22.44 -28.14 12.70
N SER A 257 21.10 -28.01 12.80
CA SER A 257 20.27 -27.43 11.74
C SER A 257 18.84 -27.14 12.25
N PRO A 258 18.64 -26.13 13.13
CA PRO A 258 17.32 -25.78 13.62
C PRO A 258 16.38 -25.39 12.46
N TYR A 259 15.19 -25.99 12.45
CA TYR A 259 14.17 -25.69 11.46
C TYR A 259 13.36 -24.45 11.88
N PHE A 260 13.26 -23.46 11.00
CA PHE A 260 12.51 -22.23 11.22
C PHE A 260 11.15 -22.28 10.52
N LYS A 261 10.07 -22.06 11.28
CA LYS A 261 8.72 -21.96 10.73
C LYS A 261 8.36 -20.50 10.49
N TYR A 262 7.96 -20.20 9.25
CA TYR A 262 7.47 -18.88 8.87
C TYR A 262 5.97 -18.80 9.10
N THR A 263 5.52 -17.89 9.97
CA THR A 263 4.09 -17.60 10.19
C THR A 263 3.55 -16.59 9.18
N TRP A 264 4.39 -16.11 8.28
CA TRP A 264 4.07 -15.07 7.30
C TRP A 264 4.41 -15.47 5.87
N GLU A 265 3.83 -14.72 4.94
CA GLU A 265 4.17 -14.71 3.52
C GLU A 265 4.59 -13.30 3.11
N PHE A 266 5.15 -13.15 1.92
CA PHE A 266 5.53 -11.87 1.36
C PHE A 266 4.60 -11.48 0.22
N VAL A 267 4.11 -10.24 0.21
CA VAL A 267 3.58 -9.62 -1.01
C VAL A 267 4.62 -8.66 -1.54
N GLU A 268 5.29 -9.07 -2.61
CA GLU A 268 6.29 -8.25 -3.29
C GLU A 268 5.64 -7.41 -4.37
N VAL A 269 6.01 -6.13 -4.44
CA VAL A 269 5.42 -5.16 -5.37
C VAL A 269 6.50 -4.55 -6.26
N TYR A 270 6.24 -4.56 -7.56
CA TYR A 270 7.13 -4.06 -8.61
C TYR A 270 6.45 -3.04 -9.52
N CYS A 271 7.22 -2.10 -10.07
CA CYS A 271 6.75 -1.11 -11.04
C CYS A 271 7.38 -1.35 -12.41
N LYS A 272 6.58 -1.28 -13.48
CA LYS A 272 7.11 -1.33 -14.85
C LYS A 272 7.50 0.07 -15.33
N GLY A 273 8.79 0.30 -15.55
CA GLY A 273 9.34 1.50 -16.20
C GLY A 273 9.32 2.80 -15.37
N ASP A 274 8.27 3.06 -14.60
CA ASP A 274 8.15 4.25 -13.75
C ASP A 274 7.50 3.97 -12.38
N ILE A 275 8.08 4.56 -11.34
CA ILE A 275 7.61 4.54 -9.94
C ILE A 275 6.35 5.37 -9.78
N LYS A 276 6.06 6.31 -10.68
CA LYS A 276 4.79 7.04 -10.68
C LYS A 276 3.75 6.27 -11.47
N LYS A 277 2.61 5.98 -10.83
CA LYS A 277 1.39 5.52 -11.52
C LYS A 277 0.51 6.73 -11.77
N THR A 278 0.02 6.87 -13.00
CA THR A 278 -0.88 7.95 -13.38
C THR A 278 -2.32 7.46 -13.36
N GLY A 279 -3.23 8.27 -12.85
CA GLY A 279 -4.66 7.99 -12.85
C GLY A 279 -5.47 9.26 -12.56
N LYS A 280 -6.78 9.12 -12.61
CA LYS A 280 -7.74 10.19 -12.35
C LYS A 280 -7.88 10.42 -10.84
N LYS A 281 -7.89 11.69 -10.40
CA LYS A 281 -7.95 12.01 -8.96
C LYS A 281 -9.30 11.61 -8.35
N GLU A 282 -10.36 11.73 -9.12
CA GLU A 282 -11.72 11.34 -8.79
C GLU A 282 -11.89 9.83 -8.57
N ASN A 283 -10.96 9.01 -9.08
CA ASN A 283 -10.98 7.56 -8.92
C ASN A 283 -10.14 7.08 -7.72
N ILE A 284 -9.71 8.00 -6.85
CA ILE A 284 -9.01 7.67 -5.60
C ILE A 284 -10.06 7.43 -4.51
N ASP A 285 -10.06 6.22 -3.96
CA ASP A 285 -11.03 5.77 -2.96
C ASP A 285 -10.37 5.30 -1.65
N ILE A 286 -9.05 5.30 -1.57
CA ILE A 286 -8.32 5.07 -0.32
C ILE A 286 -8.47 6.27 0.61
N THR A 287 -8.92 6.01 1.84
CA THR A 287 -9.08 7.05 2.86
C THR A 287 -7.75 7.40 3.51
N ALA A 288 -7.70 8.54 4.22
CA ALA A 288 -6.49 8.96 4.91
C ALA A 288 -6.06 7.98 6.02
N ASP A 289 -7.00 7.33 6.69
CA ASP A 289 -6.70 6.41 7.79
C ASP A 289 -6.29 5.04 7.27
N GLU A 290 -6.98 4.52 6.24
CA GLU A 290 -6.52 3.34 5.48
C GLU A 290 -5.09 3.55 4.97
N PHE A 291 -4.80 4.71 4.37
CA PHE A 291 -3.45 5.00 3.86
C PHE A 291 -2.41 5.00 4.97
N LYS A 292 -2.64 5.68 6.10
CA LYS A 292 -1.68 5.72 7.21
C LYS A 292 -1.45 4.33 7.81
N GLU A 293 -2.49 3.51 7.91
CA GLU A 293 -2.37 2.16 8.47
C GLU A 293 -1.61 1.23 7.51
N TRP A 294 -1.92 1.26 6.22
CA TRP A 294 -1.45 0.24 5.29
C TRP A 294 -0.09 0.53 4.67
N VAL A 295 0.45 1.75 4.81
CA VAL A 295 1.82 2.05 4.36
C VAL A 295 2.91 1.43 5.25
N TYR A 296 2.55 0.91 6.43
CA TYR A 296 3.45 0.06 7.20
C TYR A 296 3.50 -1.34 6.59
N SER A 297 4.68 -1.78 6.18
CA SER A 297 4.89 -3.03 5.44
C SER A 297 4.68 -4.32 6.25
N LYS A 298 4.11 -4.27 7.46
CA LYS A 298 3.72 -5.45 8.25
C LYS A 298 2.21 -5.47 8.41
N TRP A 299 1.56 -6.42 7.77
CA TRP A 299 0.11 -6.59 7.82
C TRP A 299 -0.26 -7.86 8.56
N SER A 300 -1.01 -7.72 9.64
CA SER A 300 -1.54 -8.83 10.41
C SER A 300 -2.96 -9.12 9.96
N ILE A 301 -3.13 -10.13 9.10
CA ILE A 301 -4.42 -10.52 8.52
C ILE A 301 -4.57 -12.03 8.65
N ALA A 302 -5.64 -12.50 9.27
CA ALA A 302 -5.87 -13.94 9.41
C ALA A 302 -6.09 -14.62 8.03
N PRO A 303 -5.68 -15.89 7.86
CA PRO A 303 -5.97 -16.69 6.69
C PRO A 303 -7.45 -16.73 6.35
N GLU A 304 -7.74 -17.01 5.08
CA GLU A 304 -9.10 -17.25 4.62
C GLU A 304 -9.71 -18.44 5.38
N ARG A 305 -10.92 -18.24 5.92
CA ARG A 305 -11.64 -19.25 6.72
C ARG A 305 -12.60 -20.07 5.87
N ASN A 306 -13.01 -19.53 4.72
CA ASN A 306 -14.01 -20.13 3.86
C ASN A 306 -13.43 -21.11 2.82
N MET A 307 -12.17 -21.54 2.96
CA MET A 307 -11.52 -22.49 2.04
C MET A 307 -12.36 -23.76 1.80
N LYS A 308 -13.03 -24.28 2.83
CA LYS A 308 -13.93 -25.44 2.74
C LYS A 308 -15.23 -25.16 1.97
N GLU A 309 -15.77 -23.95 2.08
CA GLU A 309 -16.99 -23.54 1.38
C GLU A 309 -16.75 -23.46 -0.13
N TYR A 310 -15.58 -22.96 -0.51
CA TYR A 310 -15.17 -22.84 -1.91
C TYR A 310 -14.45 -24.08 -2.42
N ASP A 311 -14.22 -25.08 -1.56
CA ASP A 311 -13.43 -26.29 -1.84
C ASP A 311 -12.17 -25.95 -2.65
N HIS A 312 -11.39 -25.03 -2.07
CA HIS A 312 -10.13 -24.55 -2.62
C HIS A 312 -9.09 -24.53 -1.51
N PRO A 313 -7.94 -25.22 -1.67
CA PRO A 313 -7.04 -25.51 -0.57
C PRO A 313 -6.20 -24.30 -0.12
N ALA A 314 -6.01 -23.31 -0.98
CA ALA A 314 -5.04 -22.23 -0.76
C ALA A 314 -5.58 -20.85 -1.19
N MET A 315 -6.59 -20.34 -0.48
CA MET A 315 -7.11 -18.99 -0.70
C MET A 315 -6.41 -17.96 0.20
N PHE A 316 -6.04 -16.80 -0.34
CA PHE A 316 -5.73 -15.63 0.48
C PHE A 316 -7.00 -14.84 0.82
N PRO A 317 -7.02 -14.10 1.96
CA PRO A 317 -8.20 -13.39 2.43
C PRO A 317 -8.51 -12.15 1.57
N GLU A 318 -9.79 -11.81 1.45
CA GLU A 318 -10.23 -10.64 0.68
C GLU A 318 -9.62 -9.31 1.16
N GLU A 319 -9.38 -9.15 2.47
CA GLU A 319 -8.78 -7.94 3.02
C GLU A 319 -7.35 -7.72 2.51
N LEU A 320 -6.57 -8.80 2.27
CA LEU A 320 -5.25 -8.67 1.67
C LEU A 320 -5.36 -8.08 0.26
N ALA A 321 -6.27 -8.62 -0.55
CA ALA A 321 -6.54 -8.11 -1.89
C ALA A 321 -7.04 -6.66 -1.86
N ARG A 322 -7.93 -6.32 -0.92
CA ARG A 322 -8.51 -4.99 -0.77
C ARG A 322 -7.43 -3.94 -0.55
N ARG A 323 -6.49 -4.20 0.37
CA ARG A 323 -5.35 -3.30 0.63
C ARG A 323 -4.48 -3.11 -0.60
N ILE A 324 -4.12 -4.20 -1.29
CA ILE A 324 -3.29 -4.14 -2.50
C ILE A 324 -3.98 -3.34 -3.60
N LEU A 325 -5.25 -3.63 -3.90
CA LEU A 325 -6.00 -2.94 -4.95
C LEU A 325 -6.13 -1.45 -4.65
N LYS A 326 -6.47 -1.05 -3.42
CA LYS A 326 -6.63 0.36 -3.06
C LYS A 326 -5.32 1.14 -2.98
N LEU A 327 -4.21 0.51 -2.61
CA LEU A 327 -2.89 1.16 -2.56
C LEU A 327 -2.25 1.32 -3.95
N PHE A 328 -2.49 0.37 -4.86
CA PHE A 328 -1.74 0.25 -6.11
C PHE A 328 -2.58 0.41 -7.38
N SER A 329 -3.89 0.69 -7.27
CA SER A 329 -4.78 0.97 -8.41
C SER A 329 -5.80 2.07 -8.10
N TYR A 330 -6.27 2.72 -9.16
CA TYR A 330 -7.42 3.61 -9.11
C TYR A 330 -8.72 2.82 -9.35
N GLN A 331 -9.88 3.37 -8.99
CA GLN A 331 -11.14 2.85 -9.52
C GLN A 331 -11.12 2.88 -11.06
N GLU A 332 -11.84 1.96 -11.68
CA GLU A 332 -11.87 1.69 -13.13
C GLU A 332 -10.59 1.09 -13.74
N ASP A 333 -9.50 0.95 -12.97
CA ASP A 333 -8.30 0.24 -13.41
C ASP A 333 -8.61 -1.25 -13.64
N ILE A 334 -7.87 -1.87 -14.57
CA ILE A 334 -8.00 -3.28 -14.91
C ILE A 334 -7.01 -4.11 -14.08
N ILE A 335 -7.55 -4.99 -13.24
CA ILE A 335 -6.79 -5.92 -12.40
C ILE A 335 -6.70 -7.27 -13.09
N LEU A 336 -5.51 -7.83 -13.21
CA LEU A 336 -5.30 -9.16 -13.75
C LEU A 336 -4.81 -10.11 -12.64
N ASP A 337 -5.41 -11.29 -12.59
CA ASP A 337 -4.95 -12.42 -11.81
C ASP A 337 -4.78 -13.63 -12.74
N PRO A 338 -3.54 -14.02 -13.10
CA PRO A 338 -3.26 -15.20 -13.92
C PRO A 338 -3.38 -16.53 -13.16
N PHE A 339 -3.64 -16.51 -11.85
CA PHE A 339 -3.84 -17.71 -11.02
C PHE A 339 -5.08 -17.51 -10.15
N GLY A 340 -6.21 -17.29 -10.84
CA GLY A 340 -7.42 -16.73 -10.27
C GLY A 340 -8.11 -17.61 -9.22
N GLY A 341 -7.91 -18.93 -9.25
CA GLY A 341 -8.60 -19.89 -8.40
C GLY A 341 -10.10 -19.62 -8.36
N VAL A 342 -10.65 -19.53 -7.15
CA VAL A 342 -12.08 -19.23 -6.92
C VAL A 342 -12.41 -17.72 -6.93
N GLY A 343 -11.56 -16.90 -7.56
CA GLY A 343 -11.87 -15.52 -7.95
C GLY A 343 -11.84 -14.51 -6.81
N THR A 344 -10.96 -14.66 -5.81
CA THR A 344 -10.83 -13.67 -4.71
C THR A 344 -10.51 -12.27 -5.25
N VAL A 345 -9.53 -12.14 -6.14
CA VAL A 345 -9.15 -10.84 -6.73
C VAL A 345 -10.30 -10.25 -7.54
N ALA A 346 -10.97 -11.05 -8.36
CA ALA A 346 -12.10 -10.61 -9.17
C ALA A 346 -13.28 -10.13 -8.31
N ALA A 347 -13.60 -10.84 -7.22
CA ALA A 347 -14.65 -10.46 -6.30
C ALA A 347 -14.35 -9.12 -5.61
N VAL A 348 -13.12 -8.96 -5.11
CA VAL A 348 -12.69 -7.71 -4.45
C VAL A 348 -12.57 -6.57 -5.45
N ALA A 349 -12.05 -6.81 -6.65
CA ALA A 349 -12.01 -5.82 -7.73
C ALA A 349 -13.41 -5.28 -8.01
N LYS A 350 -14.41 -6.16 -8.16
CA LYS A 350 -15.79 -5.73 -8.35
C LYS A 350 -16.35 -4.96 -7.15
N LYS A 351 -16.09 -5.38 -5.91
CA LYS A 351 -16.51 -4.69 -4.67
C LYS A 351 -15.95 -3.26 -4.59
N GLU A 352 -14.73 -3.08 -5.07
CA GLU A 352 -13.99 -1.83 -4.98
C GLU A 352 -14.07 -1.01 -6.29
N ASN A 353 -15.01 -1.26 -7.21
CA ASN A 353 -15.14 -0.58 -8.50
C ASN A 353 -13.88 -0.60 -9.39
N ARG A 354 -13.19 -1.73 -9.43
CA ARG A 354 -12.15 -2.04 -10.41
C ARG A 354 -12.68 -3.03 -11.44
N LYS A 355 -12.08 -2.99 -12.62
CA LYS A 355 -12.27 -4.00 -13.66
C LYS A 355 -11.37 -5.19 -13.39
N TYR A 356 -11.72 -6.37 -13.87
CA TYR A 356 -10.89 -7.54 -13.64
C TYR A 356 -10.78 -8.47 -14.84
N ILE A 357 -9.71 -9.26 -14.85
CA ILE A 357 -9.52 -10.46 -15.66
C ILE A 357 -8.95 -11.51 -14.71
N SER A 358 -9.65 -12.63 -14.56
CA SER A 358 -9.22 -13.74 -13.71
C SER A 358 -9.08 -14.96 -14.60
N ILE A 359 -7.89 -15.56 -14.62
CA ILE A 359 -7.60 -16.74 -15.45
C ILE A 359 -7.29 -17.89 -14.52
N ASP A 360 -7.90 -19.05 -14.75
CA ASP A 360 -7.52 -20.28 -14.07
C ASP A 360 -7.72 -21.46 -15.02
N ILE A 361 -6.88 -22.48 -14.91
CA ILE A 361 -6.97 -23.67 -15.75
C ILE A 361 -8.11 -24.60 -15.33
N SER A 362 -8.55 -24.51 -14.07
CA SER A 362 -9.62 -25.35 -13.52
C SER A 362 -11.00 -24.82 -13.86
N GLU A 363 -11.77 -25.59 -14.63
CA GLU A 363 -13.16 -25.27 -14.93
C GLU A 363 -14.02 -25.15 -13.67
N GLU A 364 -13.76 -26.00 -12.68
CA GLU A 364 -14.45 -26.00 -11.40
C GLU A 364 -14.21 -24.69 -10.63
N TYR A 365 -12.96 -24.25 -10.54
CA TYR A 365 -12.60 -23.02 -9.85
C TYR A 365 -13.16 -21.78 -10.56
N THR A 366 -13.09 -21.75 -11.90
CA THR A 366 -13.67 -20.65 -12.66
C THR A 366 -15.20 -20.59 -12.55
N LYS A 367 -15.89 -21.74 -12.47
CA LYS A 367 -17.34 -21.78 -12.21
C LYS A 367 -17.68 -21.16 -10.85
N LYS A 368 -16.99 -21.57 -9.78
CA LYS A 368 -17.15 -21.00 -8.43
C LYS A 368 -16.82 -19.51 -8.39
N ALA A 369 -15.76 -19.09 -9.08
CA ALA A 369 -15.39 -17.68 -9.21
C ALA A 369 -16.51 -16.86 -9.86
N ARG A 370 -17.13 -17.36 -10.95
CA ARG A 370 -18.27 -16.69 -11.62
C ARG A 370 -19.46 -16.54 -10.67
N GLU A 371 -19.78 -17.57 -9.90
CA GLU A 371 -20.86 -17.52 -8.91
C GLU A 371 -20.57 -16.51 -7.79
N ARG A 372 -19.34 -16.53 -7.25
CA ARG A 372 -18.88 -15.58 -6.23
C ARG A 372 -19.00 -14.14 -6.70
N VAL A 373 -18.52 -13.86 -7.91
CA VAL A 373 -18.56 -12.51 -8.48
C VAL A 373 -19.99 -12.07 -8.81
N LYS A 374 -20.88 -12.98 -9.24
CA LYS A 374 -22.31 -12.68 -9.43
C LYS A 374 -22.99 -12.25 -8.13
N LYS A 375 -22.65 -12.86 -6.99
CA LYS A 375 -23.18 -12.51 -5.67
C LYS A 375 -22.72 -11.15 -5.14
N VAL A 376 -21.64 -10.57 -5.69
CA VAL A 376 -21.21 -9.22 -5.31
C VAL A 376 -22.25 -8.19 -5.77
N PRO A 377 -22.88 -7.43 -4.85
CA PRO A 377 -23.88 -6.44 -5.21
C PRO A 377 -23.28 -5.37 -6.13
N LYS A 378 -24.08 -4.88 -7.09
CA LYS A 378 -23.68 -3.71 -7.88
C LYS A 378 -23.61 -2.52 -6.93
N GLN A 379 -22.45 -1.89 -6.81
CA GLN A 379 -22.36 -0.61 -6.10
C GLN A 379 -23.16 0.42 -6.90
N LEU A 380 -24.25 0.92 -6.31
CA LEU A 380 -24.94 2.10 -6.81
C LEU A 380 -23.98 3.27 -6.60
N LYS A 381 -23.62 3.99 -7.67
CA LYS A 381 -22.97 5.30 -7.52
C LYS A 381 -23.96 6.17 -6.75
N LEU A 382 -23.70 6.43 -5.47
CA LEU A 382 -24.32 7.58 -4.82
C LEU A 382 -23.78 8.81 -5.54
N ASN A 383 -24.57 9.35 -6.45
CA ASN A 383 -24.39 10.73 -6.89
C ASN A 383 -24.65 11.59 -5.66
N LEU A 384 -23.57 11.95 -4.96
CA LEU A 384 -23.62 13.05 -4.01
C LEU A 384 -23.63 14.32 -4.87
N GLU A 385 -24.83 14.87 -5.05
CA GLU A 385 -25.07 16.20 -5.64
C GLU A 385 -24.39 17.31 -4.83
#